data_AF-A0A0S8KS22-F1
#
_entry.id   AF-A0A0S8KS22-F1
#
_cell.length_a   1.000
_cell.length_b   1.000
_cell.length_c   1.000
_cell.angle_alpha   90.00
_cell.angle_beta   90.00
_cell.angle_gamma   90.00
#
_symmetry.space_group_name_H-M   'P 1'
#
loop_
_entity.id
_entity.type
_entity.pdbx_description
1 polymer ?
#
loop_
_entity_poly.entity_id
_entity_poly.type
_entity_poly.pdbx_seq_one_letter_code
_entity_poly.pdbx_strand_id
1 'polypeptide(L)'
;EAFAVSSHYDTMIHNYFAGDQHAAFKYSSMQGKQLRYGENPHQQGFYFGDFAQMFDQLHGKEISYNNLLDIDAAVGLIKDFEDTGFAILKHNNACGMAMRPVLLEAWKDALAGDPISAFGGVLITNTEVNGETAAAVNKLFFEIIIAPSYTDEALEILKQKKNRIILVIKAFDLPGKQFRSLLTGAIVQDRDTSTETADDLKTVTKRAPSAEEVNDLIFANKLVKHTKSNAIVLAKKNQLVASGVGQTSRVDALKQAIEKAKGFGFDLKGAVMASDAFFPFPDCVEIADKEGITAVIQPGGSIRDQESIDYCDQHNMAMVVTGTRHFKH
;
A
#
# COMPACT_ATOMS: atom_id res chain seq x y z
N GLU A 1 16.30 -22.37 28.17
CA GLU A 1 17.06 -22.41 26.90
C GLU A 1 16.89 -23.75 26.17
N ALA A 2 17.35 -24.88 26.73
CA ALA A 2 17.21 -26.21 26.10
C ALA A 2 15.80 -26.54 25.57
N PHE A 3 14.74 -26.31 26.36
CA PHE A 3 13.36 -26.53 25.91
C PHE A 3 12.88 -25.58 24.81
N ALA A 4 13.44 -24.37 24.72
CA ALA A 4 13.10 -23.43 23.65
C ALA A 4 13.69 -23.94 22.32
N VAL A 5 14.93 -24.43 22.36
CA VAL A 5 15.60 -25.03 21.20
C VAL A 5 14.88 -26.29 20.74
N SER A 6 14.57 -27.23 21.64
CA SER A 6 13.86 -28.46 21.26
C SER A 6 12.44 -28.17 20.73
N SER A 7 11.69 -27.25 21.35
CA SER A 7 10.35 -26.88 20.91
C SER A 7 10.34 -26.19 19.53
N HIS A 8 11.32 -25.32 19.28
CA HIS A 8 11.51 -24.73 17.95
C HIS A 8 11.86 -25.79 16.90
N TYR A 9 12.78 -26.70 17.23
CA TYR A 9 13.18 -27.79 16.35
C TYR A 9 12.01 -28.71 15.98
N ASP A 10 11.23 -29.16 16.97
CA ASP A 10 10.05 -29.99 16.74
C ASP A 10 8.96 -29.24 15.94
N THR A 11 8.84 -27.92 16.12
CA THR A 11 7.96 -27.08 15.30
C THR A 11 8.39 -27.07 13.83
N MET A 12 9.70 -26.97 13.56
CA MET A 12 10.23 -27.04 12.18
C MET A 12 10.00 -28.42 11.56
N ILE A 13 10.24 -29.51 12.32
CA ILE A 13 9.95 -30.88 11.88
C ILE A 13 8.47 -31.04 11.55
N HIS A 14 7.59 -30.61 12.46
CA HIS A 14 6.14 -30.69 12.27
C HIS A 14 5.71 -29.99 10.99
N ASN A 15 6.15 -28.74 10.80
CA ASN A 15 5.76 -27.94 9.63
C ASN A 15 6.28 -28.56 8.31
N TYR A 16 7.46 -29.19 8.31
CA TYR A 16 7.97 -29.90 7.14
C TYR A 16 7.08 -31.08 6.73
N PHE A 17 6.66 -31.92 7.69
CA PHE A 17 5.83 -33.08 7.40
C PHE A 17 4.34 -32.75 7.21
N ALA A 18 3.84 -31.69 7.84
CA ALA A 18 2.44 -31.27 7.71
C ALA A 18 2.12 -30.66 6.35
N GLY A 19 3.10 -30.00 5.69
CA GLY A 19 2.87 -29.30 4.43
C GLY A 19 1.75 -28.26 4.55
N ASP A 20 0.79 -28.28 3.61
CA ASP A 20 -0.41 -27.41 3.64
C ASP A 20 -1.56 -27.96 4.49
N GLN A 21 -1.37 -29.07 5.22
CA GLN A 21 -2.42 -29.61 6.09
C GLN A 21 -2.54 -28.81 7.38
N HIS A 22 -3.68 -28.13 7.58
CA HIS A 22 -3.93 -27.29 8.75
C HIS A 22 -4.54 -28.04 9.94
N ALA A 23 -4.02 -29.22 10.29
CA ALA A 23 -4.50 -29.96 11.46
C ALA A 23 -4.09 -29.28 12.80
N ALA A 24 -3.00 -28.50 12.80
CA ALA A 24 -2.56 -27.69 13.93
C ALA A 24 -1.81 -26.44 13.45
N PHE A 25 -1.95 -25.32 14.19
CA PHE A 25 -1.13 -24.12 13.97
C PHE A 25 0.10 -24.15 14.88
N LYS A 26 1.30 -24.17 14.28
CA LYS A 26 2.58 -24.13 14.99
C LYS A 26 3.44 -23.00 14.45
N TYR A 27 3.69 -22.00 15.29
CA TYR A 27 4.59 -20.89 15.00
C TYR A 27 5.63 -20.81 16.11
N SER A 28 6.91 -20.74 15.73
CA SER A 28 8.02 -20.61 16.67
C SER A 28 9.08 -19.69 16.10
N SER A 29 9.44 -18.66 16.85
CA SER A 29 10.53 -17.74 16.55
C SER A 29 11.44 -17.62 17.78
N MET A 30 12.74 -17.78 17.55
CA MET A 30 13.76 -17.71 18.60
C MET A 30 14.33 -16.29 18.75
N GLN A 31 14.02 -15.39 17.83
CA GLN A 31 14.52 -14.01 17.82
C GLN A 31 13.43 -13.07 18.35
N GLY A 32 13.45 -12.80 19.66
CA GLY A 32 12.53 -11.87 20.30
C GLY A 32 13.22 -10.56 20.72
N LYS A 33 12.61 -9.43 20.40
CA LYS A 33 13.04 -8.09 20.83
C LYS A 33 11.91 -7.38 21.55
N GLN A 34 12.15 -6.91 22.77
CA GLN A 34 11.20 -6.03 23.46
C GLN A 34 11.17 -4.67 22.76
N LEU A 35 9.96 -4.18 22.48
CA LEU A 35 9.72 -2.85 21.96
C LEU A 35 9.43 -1.89 23.12
N ARG A 36 9.59 -0.58 22.88
CA ARG A 36 9.38 0.46 23.90
C ARG A 36 7.98 0.39 24.52
N TYR A 37 6.97 0.11 23.70
CA TYR A 37 5.58 -0.15 24.04
C TYR A 37 4.90 -0.86 22.86
N GLY A 38 3.67 -1.31 23.04
CA GLY A 38 2.81 -1.87 21.98
C GLY A 38 2.25 -0.77 21.08
N GLU A 39 0.99 -0.88 20.66
CA GLU A 39 0.37 0.15 19.84
C GLU A 39 0.22 1.48 20.61
N ASN A 40 -0.04 1.37 21.92
CA ASN A 40 -0.21 2.49 22.84
C ASN A 40 0.82 2.45 23.99
N PRO A 41 1.21 3.60 24.59
CA PRO A 41 2.26 3.66 25.61
C PRO A 41 2.05 2.80 26.86
N HIS A 42 0.80 2.49 27.21
CA HIS A 42 0.47 1.66 28.38
C HIS A 42 0.55 0.15 28.10
N GLN A 43 0.71 -0.25 26.82
CA GLN A 43 0.80 -1.64 26.39
C GLN A 43 2.27 -2.03 26.26
N GLN A 44 2.64 -3.25 26.65
CA GLN A 44 3.95 -3.80 26.33
C GLN A 44 3.96 -4.33 24.88
N GLY A 45 5.09 -4.20 24.19
CA GLY A 45 5.25 -4.67 22.81
C GLY A 45 6.48 -5.57 22.67
N PHE A 46 6.37 -6.60 21.83
CA PHE A 46 7.47 -7.48 21.47
C PHE A 46 7.42 -7.76 19.97
N TYR A 47 8.58 -7.75 19.33
CA TYR A 47 8.76 -8.18 17.94
C TYR A 47 9.47 -9.53 17.91
N PHE A 48 8.91 -10.49 17.19
CA PHE A 48 9.50 -11.82 17.01
C PHE A 48 9.86 -12.03 15.54
N GLY A 49 11.15 -11.89 15.20
CA GLY A 49 11.66 -11.97 13.83
C GLY A 49 13.05 -11.36 13.69
N ASP A 50 13.65 -11.51 12.51
CA ASP A 50 14.96 -10.96 12.18
C ASP A 50 14.82 -9.69 11.34
N PHE A 51 14.79 -8.52 11.99
CA PHE A 51 14.67 -7.25 11.28
C PHE A 51 15.92 -6.95 10.42
N ALA A 52 17.10 -7.41 10.88
CA ALA A 52 18.37 -7.15 10.21
C ALA A 52 18.52 -7.97 8.91
N GLN A 53 17.79 -9.08 8.80
CA GLN A 53 17.66 -9.84 7.54
C GLN A 53 17.11 -8.97 6.40
N MET A 54 16.16 -8.08 6.70
CA MET A 54 15.49 -7.25 5.69
C MET A 54 16.06 -5.83 5.59
N PHE A 55 16.59 -5.28 6.68
CA PHE A 55 16.98 -3.87 6.73
C PHE A 55 18.32 -3.63 7.41
N ASP A 56 19.06 -2.64 6.92
CA ASP A 56 20.11 -1.96 7.71
C ASP A 56 19.59 -0.62 8.19
N GLN A 57 19.64 -0.39 9.51
CA GLN A 57 19.31 0.91 10.10
C GLN A 57 20.57 1.80 10.14
N LEU A 58 20.62 2.80 9.25
CA LEU A 58 21.78 3.69 9.12
C LEU A 58 21.78 4.88 10.10
N HIS A 59 20.61 5.21 10.67
CA HIS A 59 20.41 6.36 11.54
C HIS A 59 19.11 6.25 12.34
N GLY A 60 18.99 7.08 13.39
CA GLY A 60 17.73 7.36 14.06
C GLY A 60 17.50 6.63 15.38
N LYS A 61 16.30 6.84 15.93
CA LYS A 61 15.82 6.20 17.16
C LYS A 61 15.48 4.72 16.92
N GLU A 62 15.22 3.97 18.00
CA GLU A 62 14.71 2.60 17.89
C GLU A 62 13.34 2.54 17.18
N ILE A 63 13.13 1.48 16.41
CA ILE A 63 11.86 1.19 15.72
C ILE A 63 10.77 0.85 16.75
N SER A 64 9.62 1.53 16.68
CA SER A 64 8.45 1.26 17.53
C SER A 64 7.52 0.20 16.93
N TYR A 65 6.51 -0.24 17.71
CA TYR A 65 5.47 -1.15 17.25
C TYR A 65 4.73 -0.62 16.01
N ASN A 66 4.26 0.63 16.06
CA ASN A 66 3.55 1.26 14.95
C ASN A 66 4.47 1.44 13.73
N ASN A 67 5.76 1.73 13.97
CA ASN A 67 6.73 1.82 12.88
C ASN A 67 6.87 0.47 12.14
N LEU A 68 6.85 -0.66 12.84
CA LEU A 68 6.90 -1.98 12.18
C LEU A 68 5.67 -2.21 11.29
N LEU A 69 4.48 -1.81 11.73
CA LEU A 69 3.26 -1.91 10.93
C LEU A 69 3.32 -1.01 9.68
N ASP A 70 3.75 0.24 9.84
CA ASP A 70 3.88 1.18 8.72
C ASP A 70 4.98 0.73 7.73
N ILE A 71 6.10 0.19 8.22
CA ILE A 71 7.18 -0.38 7.39
C ILE A 71 6.65 -1.58 6.59
N ASP A 72 5.92 -2.52 7.22
CA ASP A 72 5.36 -3.69 6.53
C ASP A 72 4.38 -3.26 5.42
N ALA A 73 3.51 -2.29 5.70
CA ALA A 73 2.60 -1.72 4.71
C ALA A 73 3.35 -1.01 3.56
N ALA A 74 4.39 -0.23 3.88
CA ALA A 74 5.19 0.50 2.91
C ALA A 74 5.91 -0.45 1.94
N VAL A 75 6.52 -1.50 2.48
CA VAL A 75 7.23 -2.52 1.71
C VAL A 75 6.28 -3.35 0.86
N GLY A 76 5.13 -3.74 1.42
CA GLY A 76 4.09 -4.44 0.65
C GLY A 76 3.64 -3.62 -0.57
N LEU A 77 3.41 -2.32 -0.37
CA LEU A 77 2.98 -1.42 -1.44
C LEU A 77 4.05 -1.24 -2.52
N ILE A 78 5.26 -0.81 -2.15
CA ILE A 78 6.27 -0.42 -3.14
C ILE A 78 6.73 -1.62 -3.98
N LYS A 79 6.64 -2.85 -3.45
CA LYS A 79 7.06 -4.09 -4.12
C LYS A 79 6.24 -4.39 -5.38
N ASP A 80 5.01 -3.88 -5.48
CA ASP A 80 4.17 -4.06 -6.67
C ASP A 80 4.52 -3.08 -7.81
N PHE A 81 5.50 -2.20 -7.62
CA PHE A 81 5.93 -1.20 -8.61
C PHE A 81 7.39 -1.40 -9.02
N GLU A 82 7.60 -1.52 -10.34
CA GLU A 82 8.93 -1.75 -10.92
C GLU A 82 9.62 -0.44 -11.34
N ASP A 83 8.90 0.51 -11.93
CA ASP A 83 9.51 1.81 -12.28
C ASP A 83 9.72 2.69 -11.04
N THR A 84 10.60 3.69 -11.18
CA THR A 84 10.92 4.66 -10.12
C THR A 84 9.67 5.26 -9.49
N GLY A 85 9.43 4.86 -8.24
CA GLY A 85 8.26 5.23 -7.44
C GLY A 85 8.65 5.80 -6.09
N PHE A 86 7.82 6.70 -5.57
CA PHE A 86 7.94 7.25 -4.23
C PHE A 86 6.59 7.20 -3.54
N ALA A 87 6.49 6.48 -2.42
CA ALA A 87 5.29 6.39 -1.60
C ALA A 87 5.47 7.07 -0.24
N ILE A 88 4.36 7.61 0.27
CA ILE A 88 4.23 8.24 1.57
C ILE A 88 3.08 7.55 2.29
N LEU A 89 3.37 6.93 3.43
CA LEU A 89 2.41 6.22 4.24
C LEU A 89 2.18 6.92 5.58
N LYS A 90 0.96 6.78 6.06
CA LYS A 90 0.55 7.18 7.40
C LYS A 90 -0.49 6.19 7.92
N HIS A 91 -0.25 5.59 9.08
CA HIS A 91 -1.17 4.63 9.71
C HIS A 91 -1.56 3.49 8.75
N ASN A 92 -0.56 2.84 8.15
CA ASN A 92 -0.66 1.72 7.22
C ASN A 92 -1.33 2.01 5.87
N ASN A 93 -1.62 3.27 5.55
CA ASN A 93 -2.27 3.67 4.30
C ASN A 93 -1.40 4.66 3.53
N ALA A 94 -1.38 4.54 2.20
CA ALA A 94 -0.75 5.52 1.33
C ALA A 94 -1.56 6.82 1.35
N CYS A 95 -0.92 7.92 1.75
CA CYS A 95 -1.47 9.27 1.57
C CYS A 95 -0.89 9.96 0.33
N GLY A 96 0.24 9.47 -0.19
CA GLY A 96 0.86 9.93 -1.43
C GLY A 96 1.59 8.78 -2.13
N MET A 97 1.53 8.74 -3.45
CA MET A 97 2.32 7.83 -4.29
C MET A 97 2.41 8.41 -5.70
N ALA A 98 3.59 8.38 -6.30
CA ALA A 98 3.74 8.67 -7.72
C ALA A 98 4.88 7.88 -8.35
N MET A 99 4.78 7.60 -9.64
CA MET A 99 5.86 7.07 -10.46
C MET A 99 6.30 8.09 -11.49
N ARG A 100 7.59 8.38 -11.54
CA ARG A 100 8.19 9.33 -12.49
C ARG A 100 9.56 8.83 -12.92
N PRO A 101 10.04 9.21 -14.13
CA PRO A 101 11.40 8.88 -14.54
C PRO A 101 12.50 9.41 -13.59
N VAL A 102 12.22 10.52 -12.90
CA VAL A 102 13.14 11.16 -11.95
C VAL A 102 12.54 11.09 -10.54
N LEU A 103 13.32 10.56 -9.59
CA LEU A 103 12.86 10.33 -8.21
C LEU A 103 12.39 11.61 -7.50
N LEU A 104 13.05 12.75 -7.75
CA LEU A 104 12.63 14.04 -7.20
C LEU A 104 11.22 14.42 -7.64
N GLU A 105 10.85 14.16 -8.90
CA GLU A 105 9.51 14.45 -9.40
C GLU A 105 8.49 13.47 -8.82
N ALA A 106 8.85 12.18 -8.67
CA ALA A 106 8.01 11.21 -7.98
C ALA A 106 7.74 11.65 -6.52
N TRP A 107 8.76 12.15 -5.82
CA TRP A 107 8.61 12.72 -4.48
C TRP A 107 7.63 13.91 -4.46
N LYS A 108 7.84 14.90 -5.34
CA LYS A 108 7.00 16.11 -5.40
C LYS A 108 5.54 15.76 -5.63
N ASP A 109 5.28 14.87 -6.59
CA ASP A 109 3.91 14.47 -6.95
C ASP A 109 3.28 13.56 -5.88
N ALA A 110 4.06 12.68 -5.24
CA ALA A 110 3.57 11.92 -4.10
C ALA A 110 3.19 12.85 -2.94
N LEU A 111 4.02 13.85 -2.61
CA LEU A 111 3.74 14.82 -1.56
C LEU A 111 2.51 15.67 -1.87
N ALA A 112 2.29 16.02 -3.14
CA ALA A 112 1.14 16.81 -3.57
C ALA A 112 -0.21 16.11 -3.30
N GLY A 113 -0.23 14.76 -3.27
CA GLY A 113 -1.45 13.99 -3.01
C GLY A 113 -2.11 14.28 -1.67
N ASP A 114 -1.31 14.38 -0.60
CA ASP A 114 -1.78 14.83 0.72
C ASP A 114 -0.59 15.34 1.58
N PRO A 115 -0.22 16.62 1.43
CA PRO A 115 0.90 17.19 2.15
C PRO A 115 0.65 17.30 3.66
N ILE A 116 -0.62 17.27 4.09
CA ILE A 116 -0.99 17.38 5.51
C ILE A 116 -0.70 16.03 6.20
N SER A 117 -1.23 14.93 5.67
CA SER A 117 -1.02 13.60 6.27
C SER A 117 0.40 13.07 6.10
N ALA A 118 1.13 13.56 5.07
CA ALA A 118 2.54 13.23 4.88
C ALA A 118 3.42 13.64 6.08
N PHE A 119 3.00 14.64 6.86
CA PHE A 119 3.71 15.09 8.05
C PHE A 119 3.83 13.96 9.09
N GLY A 120 5.06 13.59 9.42
CA GLY A 120 5.36 12.48 10.33
C GLY A 120 5.00 11.12 9.74
N GLY A 121 5.04 10.98 8.42
CA GLY A 121 4.80 9.71 7.71
C GLY A 121 6.03 8.81 7.62
N VAL A 122 5.82 7.66 6.98
CA VAL A 122 6.86 6.73 6.53
C VAL A 122 7.02 6.90 5.02
N LEU A 123 8.25 7.18 4.59
CA LEU A 123 8.60 7.39 3.20
C LEU A 123 9.27 6.12 2.66
N ILE A 124 8.92 5.70 1.45
CA ILE A 124 9.59 4.57 0.78
C ILE A 124 9.76 4.82 -0.71
N THR A 125 10.87 4.35 -1.26
CA THR A 125 11.14 4.32 -2.70
C THR A 125 11.85 3.03 -3.10
N ASN A 126 11.67 2.61 -4.35
CA ASN A 126 12.39 1.50 -4.99
C ASN A 126 13.66 1.93 -5.74
N THR A 127 14.05 3.21 -5.65
CA THR A 127 15.23 3.78 -6.33
C THR A 127 16.20 4.43 -5.33
N GLU A 128 17.48 4.52 -5.68
CA GLU A 128 18.49 5.22 -4.88
C GLU A 128 18.10 6.68 -4.59
N VAL A 129 18.25 7.10 -3.34
CA VAL A 129 18.04 8.50 -2.95
C VAL A 129 19.33 9.31 -3.14
N ASN A 130 19.28 10.27 -4.06
CA ASN A 130 20.36 11.22 -4.32
C ASN A 130 20.25 12.50 -3.47
N GLY A 131 21.31 13.33 -3.48
CA GLY A 131 21.39 14.57 -2.70
C GLY A 131 20.26 15.56 -2.98
N GLU A 132 19.87 15.72 -4.25
CA GLU A 132 18.79 16.62 -4.66
C GLU A 132 17.42 16.19 -4.08
N THR A 133 17.11 14.90 -4.19
CA THR A 133 15.89 14.31 -3.61
C THR A 133 15.92 14.42 -2.09
N ALA A 134 17.05 14.10 -1.46
CA ALA A 134 17.23 14.22 -0.02
C ALA A 134 17.03 15.66 0.48
N ALA A 135 17.55 16.66 -0.23
CA ALA A 135 17.37 18.07 0.09
C ALA A 135 15.89 18.50 0.04
N ALA A 136 15.14 18.01 -0.95
CA ALA A 136 13.70 18.27 -1.05
C ALA A 136 12.91 17.57 0.06
N VAL A 137 13.19 16.28 0.29
CA VAL A 137 12.56 15.45 1.34
C VAL A 137 12.84 16.00 2.74
N ASN A 138 14.04 16.53 2.99
CA ASN A 138 14.44 17.05 4.30
C ASN A 138 13.64 18.28 4.76
N LYS A 139 12.92 18.94 3.85
CA LYS A 139 12.01 20.05 4.18
C LYS A 139 10.75 19.59 4.92
N LEU A 140 10.35 18.33 4.72
CA LEU A 140 9.23 17.72 5.43
C LEU A 140 9.73 17.05 6.72
N PHE A 141 8.93 17.16 7.79
CA PHE A 141 9.09 16.28 8.93
C PHE A 141 8.48 14.91 8.63
N PHE A 142 9.27 13.84 8.77
CA PHE A 142 8.84 12.45 8.63
C PHE A 142 9.57 11.58 9.65
N GLU A 143 9.02 10.42 9.95
CA GLU A 143 9.62 9.51 10.93
C GLU A 143 10.69 8.60 10.31
N ILE A 144 10.37 8.00 9.16
CA ILE A 144 11.18 6.94 8.52
C ILE A 144 11.32 7.24 7.03
N ILE A 145 12.50 6.99 6.48
CA ILE A 145 12.71 6.85 5.04
C ILE A 145 13.37 5.50 4.75
N ILE A 146 12.86 4.82 3.73
CA ILE A 146 13.28 3.49 3.30
C ILE A 146 13.66 3.56 1.82
N ALA A 147 14.85 3.09 1.45
CA ALA A 147 15.30 3.04 0.07
C ALA A 147 16.28 1.87 -0.13
N PRO A 148 16.50 1.38 -1.37
CA PRO A 148 17.51 0.36 -1.64
C PRO A 148 18.95 0.85 -1.42
N SER A 149 19.20 2.15 -1.61
CA SER A 149 20.50 2.78 -1.34
C SER A 149 20.35 4.29 -1.22
N TYR A 150 21.43 4.93 -0.75
CA TYR A 150 21.55 6.38 -0.60
C TYR A 150 22.95 6.79 -1.05
N THR A 151 23.04 7.91 -1.77
CA THR A 151 24.33 8.59 -1.97
C THR A 151 24.88 9.15 -0.65
N ASP A 152 26.20 9.36 -0.57
CA ASP A 152 26.82 9.97 0.61
C ASP A 152 26.23 11.34 0.94
N GLU A 153 26.05 12.19 -0.09
CA GLU A 153 25.41 13.51 0.03
C GLU A 153 23.98 13.39 0.60
N ALA A 154 23.18 12.43 0.12
CA ALA A 154 21.86 12.18 0.66
C ALA A 154 21.90 11.80 2.15
N LEU A 155 22.81 10.92 2.55
CA LEU A 155 22.96 10.51 3.94
C LEU A 155 23.38 11.68 4.83
N GLU A 156 24.31 12.53 4.40
CA GLU A 156 24.72 13.72 5.14
C GLU A 156 23.53 14.65 5.39
N ILE A 157 22.73 14.94 4.36
CA ILE A 157 21.53 15.78 4.46
C ILE A 157 20.50 15.13 5.40
N LEU A 158 20.23 13.84 5.22
CA LEU A 158 19.17 13.16 5.95
C LEU A 158 19.52 12.98 7.43
N LYS A 159 20.80 12.77 7.77
CA LYS A 159 21.30 12.59 9.15
C LYS A 159 21.28 13.87 9.99
N GLN A 160 21.05 15.05 9.38
CA GLN A 160 20.88 16.32 10.11
C GLN A 160 19.77 16.28 11.17
N LYS A 161 18.78 15.38 11.04
CA LYS A 161 17.72 15.18 12.04
C LYS A 161 18.02 13.95 12.90
N LYS A 162 18.36 14.16 14.18
CA LYS A 162 18.80 13.10 15.12
C LYS A 162 17.86 11.89 15.21
N ASN A 163 16.55 12.11 15.22
CA ASN A 163 15.56 11.07 15.50
C ASN A 163 15.01 10.38 14.24
N ARG A 164 15.40 10.83 13.04
CA ARG A 164 14.91 10.29 11.77
C ARG A 164 15.49 8.90 11.55
N ILE A 165 14.62 7.93 11.29
CA ILE A 165 15.03 6.57 10.97
C ILE A 165 15.34 6.50 9.47
N ILE A 166 16.54 6.01 9.14
CA ILE A 166 16.96 5.79 7.75
C ILE A 166 17.24 4.31 7.59
N LEU A 167 16.49 3.64 6.71
CA LEU A 167 16.58 2.20 6.46
C LEU A 167 17.03 1.93 5.03
N VAL A 168 18.01 1.04 4.89
CA VAL A 168 18.33 0.40 3.62
C VAL A 168 17.56 -0.92 3.55
N ILE A 169 16.71 -1.08 2.54
CA ILE A 169 16.00 -2.35 2.28
C ILE A 169 16.89 -3.28 1.46
N LYS A 170 17.07 -4.52 1.93
CA LYS A 170 17.82 -5.58 1.25
C LYS A 170 16.91 -6.32 0.27
N ALA A 171 17.49 -7.16 -0.58
CA ALA A 171 16.70 -8.16 -1.30
C ALA A 171 16.26 -9.27 -0.33
N PHE A 172 14.96 -9.56 -0.27
CA PHE A 172 14.42 -10.62 0.59
C PHE A 172 13.08 -11.14 0.04
N ASP A 173 12.74 -12.37 0.42
CA ASP A 173 11.45 -12.95 0.16
C ASP A 173 10.52 -12.79 1.37
N LEU A 174 9.30 -12.32 1.11
CA LEU A 174 8.25 -12.29 2.12
C LEU A 174 7.71 -13.71 2.31
N PRO A 175 7.32 -14.10 3.53
CA PRO A 175 6.61 -15.35 3.75
C PRO A 175 5.33 -15.41 2.89
N GLY A 176 5.16 -16.54 2.18
CA GLY A 176 4.00 -16.78 1.31
C GLY A 176 2.67 -16.97 2.07
N LYS A 177 2.73 -17.24 3.38
CA LYS A 177 1.57 -17.28 4.28
C LYS A 177 1.68 -16.17 5.33
N GLN A 178 0.53 -15.72 5.81
CA GLN A 178 0.39 -14.75 6.88
C GLN A 178 -0.65 -15.23 7.90
N PHE A 179 -0.55 -14.76 9.13
CA PHE A 179 -1.52 -15.08 10.17
C PHE A 179 -1.89 -13.85 11.01
N ARG A 180 -3.06 -13.89 11.62
CA ARG A 180 -3.54 -12.86 12.57
C ARG A 180 -4.09 -13.56 13.81
N SER A 181 -3.76 -13.02 14.98
CA SER A 181 -4.41 -13.41 16.24
C SER A 181 -5.81 -12.79 16.31
N LEU A 182 -6.78 -13.55 16.81
CA LEU A 182 -8.14 -13.09 17.04
C LEU A 182 -8.85 -13.99 18.06
N LEU A 183 -9.69 -13.39 18.91
CA LEU A 183 -10.39 -14.09 19.98
C LEU A 183 -9.42 -14.96 20.80
N THR A 184 -9.60 -16.27 20.79
CA THR A 184 -8.77 -17.25 21.50
C THR A 184 -7.85 -18.06 20.57
N GLY A 185 -7.67 -17.64 19.32
CA GLY A 185 -6.91 -18.39 18.31
C GLY A 185 -6.19 -17.52 17.26
N ALA A 186 -5.90 -18.14 16.12
CA ALA A 186 -5.28 -17.51 14.97
C ALA A 186 -5.93 -17.96 13.65
N ILE A 187 -6.01 -17.07 12.68
CA ILE A 187 -6.33 -17.39 11.28
C ILE A 187 -5.05 -17.34 10.46
N VAL A 188 -4.94 -18.23 9.48
CA VAL A 188 -3.83 -18.30 8.53
C VAL A 188 -4.40 -18.21 7.13
N GLN A 189 -3.74 -17.46 6.26
CA GLN A 189 -4.10 -17.36 4.84
C GLN A 189 -2.83 -17.18 4.01
N ASP A 190 -2.95 -17.41 2.70
CA ASP A 190 -1.90 -17.02 1.77
C ASP A 190 -1.77 -15.48 1.72
N ARG A 191 -0.56 -15.03 1.41
CA ARG A 191 -0.29 -13.62 1.13
C ARG A 191 -0.88 -13.27 -0.23
N ASP A 192 -1.56 -12.13 -0.30
CA ASP A 192 -2.08 -11.64 -1.57
C ASP A 192 -0.92 -11.14 -2.46
N THR A 193 -0.52 -11.99 -3.41
CA THR A 193 0.52 -11.71 -4.39
C THR A 193 -0.03 -11.41 -5.78
N SER A 194 -1.36 -11.32 -5.95
CA SER A 194 -1.95 -11.03 -7.26
C SER A 194 -1.70 -9.57 -7.63
N THR A 195 -1.24 -9.36 -8.85
CA THR A 195 -0.93 -8.04 -9.40
C THR A 195 -1.30 -8.04 -10.86
N GLU A 196 -2.41 -7.39 -11.19
CA GLU A 196 -2.99 -7.41 -12.52
C GLU A 196 -2.16 -6.57 -13.49
N THR A 197 -2.08 -7.07 -14.72
CA THR A 197 -1.44 -6.45 -15.88
C THR A 197 -2.49 -6.03 -16.90
N ALA A 198 -2.06 -5.40 -18.00
CA ALA A 198 -2.97 -5.01 -19.08
C ALA A 198 -3.73 -6.20 -19.68
N ASP A 199 -3.10 -7.38 -19.71
CA ASP A 199 -3.70 -8.60 -20.28
C ASP A 199 -4.80 -9.20 -19.39
N ASP A 200 -4.79 -8.87 -18.09
CA ASP A 200 -5.80 -9.31 -17.14
C ASP A 200 -7.06 -8.42 -17.17
N LEU A 201 -7.01 -7.27 -17.84
CA LEU A 201 -8.11 -6.32 -17.88
C LEU A 201 -9.15 -6.73 -18.93
N LYS A 202 -10.34 -7.12 -18.48
CA LYS A 202 -11.47 -7.35 -19.36
C LYS A 202 -12.32 -6.09 -19.49
N THR A 203 -12.32 -5.47 -20.66
CA THR A 203 -13.26 -4.37 -20.97
C THR A 203 -14.70 -4.91 -21.02
N VAL A 204 -15.60 -4.28 -20.25
CA VAL A 204 -17.02 -4.67 -20.19
C VAL A 204 -17.99 -3.63 -20.76
N THR A 205 -17.47 -2.44 -21.10
CA THR A 205 -18.20 -1.35 -21.75
C THR A 205 -17.92 -1.28 -23.25
N LYS A 206 -18.74 -0.53 -24.00
CA LYS A 206 -18.54 -0.23 -25.43
C LYS A 206 -17.26 0.55 -25.69
N ARG A 207 -16.94 1.50 -24.80
CA ARG A 207 -15.68 2.25 -24.84
C ARG A 207 -14.59 1.42 -24.15
N ALA A 208 -13.51 1.14 -24.86
CA ALA A 208 -12.29 0.63 -24.28
C ALA A 208 -11.44 1.76 -23.66
N PRO A 209 -10.72 1.52 -22.56
CA PRO A 209 -9.77 2.50 -22.02
C PRO A 209 -8.63 2.74 -23.02
N SER A 210 -8.14 3.98 -23.07
CA SER A 210 -6.91 4.33 -23.77
C SER A 210 -5.68 3.74 -23.08
N ALA A 211 -4.52 3.75 -23.74
CA ALA A 211 -3.28 3.25 -23.15
C ALA A 211 -2.87 4.02 -21.87
N GLU A 212 -3.12 5.34 -21.82
CA GLU A 212 -2.87 6.15 -20.62
C GLU A 212 -3.80 5.74 -19.48
N GLU A 213 -5.10 5.56 -19.77
CA GLU A 213 -6.06 5.07 -18.77
C GLU A 213 -5.73 3.66 -18.30
N VAL A 214 -5.29 2.74 -19.17
CA VAL A 214 -4.86 1.39 -18.78
C VAL A 214 -3.72 1.46 -17.76
N ASN A 215 -2.69 2.28 -18.02
CA ASN A 215 -1.58 2.47 -17.09
C ASN A 215 -2.06 3.02 -15.74
N ASP A 216 -2.91 4.06 -15.76
CA ASP A 216 -3.44 4.66 -14.55
C ASP A 216 -4.36 3.71 -13.77
N LEU A 217 -5.15 2.87 -14.46
CA LEU A 217 -6.02 1.87 -13.84
C LEU A 217 -5.21 0.77 -13.15
N ILE A 218 -4.14 0.28 -13.78
CA ILE A 218 -3.22 -0.71 -13.17
C ILE A 218 -2.53 -0.09 -11.95
N PHE A 219 -2.03 1.15 -12.08
CA PHE A 219 -1.45 1.88 -10.96
C PHE A 219 -2.43 2.05 -9.80
N ALA A 220 -3.68 2.45 -10.08
CA ALA A 220 -4.73 2.61 -9.09
C ALA A 220 -5.15 1.28 -8.44
N ASN A 221 -5.19 0.19 -9.21
CA ASN A 221 -5.55 -1.14 -8.71
C ASN A 221 -4.48 -1.69 -7.74
N LYS A 222 -3.19 -1.52 -8.07
CA LYS A 222 -2.09 -1.82 -7.14
C LYS A 222 -2.21 -1.04 -5.83
N LEU A 223 -2.55 0.26 -5.91
CA LEU A 223 -2.77 1.08 -4.71
C LEU A 223 -3.98 0.61 -3.89
N VAL A 224 -5.10 0.28 -4.54
CA VAL A 224 -6.33 -0.11 -3.84
C VAL A 224 -6.16 -1.43 -3.10
N LYS A 225 -5.39 -2.38 -3.67
CA LYS A 225 -4.99 -3.64 -3.01
C LYS A 225 -4.31 -3.44 -1.66
N HIS A 226 -3.53 -2.37 -1.50
CA HIS A 226 -2.81 -2.10 -0.26
C HIS A 226 -3.56 -1.22 0.72
N THR A 227 -4.71 -0.70 0.32
CA THR A 227 -5.54 0.25 1.08
C THR A 227 -6.59 -0.49 1.91
N LYS A 228 -6.89 0.00 3.11
CA LYS A 228 -7.91 -0.64 3.97
C LYS A 228 -9.32 -0.51 3.40
N SER A 229 -10.07 -1.61 3.41
CA SER A 229 -11.41 -1.74 2.82
C SER A 229 -12.52 -1.11 3.69
N ASN A 230 -13.62 -0.62 3.10
CA ASN A 230 -13.78 -0.47 1.65
C ASN A 230 -12.99 0.74 1.15
N ALA A 231 -12.35 0.58 -0.02
CA ALA A 231 -11.42 1.56 -0.55
C ALA A 231 -11.81 2.06 -1.94
N ILE A 232 -11.55 3.34 -2.16
CA ILE A 232 -11.59 3.96 -3.49
C ILE A 232 -10.29 4.73 -3.69
N VAL A 233 -9.63 4.47 -4.80
CA VAL A 233 -8.42 5.19 -5.22
C VAL A 233 -8.71 5.96 -6.49
N LEU A 234 -8.39 7.25 -6.48
CA LEU A 234 -8.39 8.12 -7.66
C LEU A 234 -6.95 8.34 -8.10
N ALA A 235 -6.67 8.11 -9.38
CA ALA A 235 -5.34 8.27 -9.92
C ALA A 235 -5.35 8.96 -11.29
N LYS A 236 -4.24 9.60 -11.63
CA LYS A 236 -4.04 10.25 -12.92
C LYS A 236 -2.55 10.36 -13.20
N LYS A 237 -2.10 9.98 -14.40
CA LYS A 237 -0.68 9.99 -14.81
C LYS A 237 0.23 9.32 -13.78
N ASN A 238 -0.07 8.10 -13.35
CA ASN A 238 0.66 7.34 -12.32
C ASN A 238 0.93 8.14 -11.03
N GLN A 239 -0.04 8.94 -10.59
CA GLN A 239 -0.03 9.66 -9.32
C GLN A 239 -1.33 9.36 -8.57
N LEU A 240 -1.19 9.05 -7.29
CA LEU A 240 -2.31 8.99 -6.35
C LEU A 240 -2.84 10.41 -6.16
N VAL A 241 -4.02 10.67 -6.70
CA VAL A 241 -4.70 11.97 -6.56
C VAL A 241 -5.35 12.05 -5.17
N ALA A 242 -6.10 11.02 -4.80
CA ALA A 242 -6.66 10.87 -3.46
C ALA A 242 -7.17 9.44 -3.25
N SER A 243 -7.39 9.07 -1.99
CA SER A 243 -8.06 7.82 -1.63
C SER A 243 -9.05 8.04 -0.49
N GLY A 244 -10.13 7.27 -0.53
CA GLY A 244 -11.03 7.04 0.59
C GLY A 244 -10.72 5.66 1.16
N VAL A 245 -10.48 5.61 2.47
CA VAL A 245 -9.89 4.43 3.12
C VAL A 245 -10.71 3.99 4.34
N GLY A 246 -10.92 2.69 4.49
CA GLY A 246 -11.52 2.09 5.68
C GLY A 246 -13.00 2.40 5.89
N GLN A 247 -13.74 2.79 4.84
CA GLN A 247 -15.13 3.19 4.99
C GLN A 247 -16.08 2.00 4.99
N THR A 248 -17.16 2.11 5.76
CA THR A 248 -18.25 1.11 5.78
C THR A 248 -19.04 1.11 4.47
N SER A 249 -19.06 2.23 3.74
CA SER A 249 -19.68 2.40 2.43
C SER A 249 -18.68 2.90 1.38
N ARG A 250 -18.75 2.35 0.17
CA ARG A 250 -17.88 2.80 -0.95
C ARG A 250 -18.28 4.15 -1.52
N VAL A 251 -19.55 4.52 -1.39
CA VAL A 251 -20.00 5.88 -1.71
C VAL A 251 -19.31 6.88 -0.78
N ASP A 252 -19.15 6.55 0.50
CA ASP A 252 -18.47 7.43 1.46
C ASP A 252 -16.96 7.47 1.22
N ALA A 253 -16.35 6.33 0.85
CA ALA A 253 -14.95 6.31 0.40
C ALA A 253 -14.75 7.21 -0.83
N LEU A 254 -15.62 7.11 -1.83
CA LEU A 254 -15.54 7.94 -3.04
C LEU A 254 -15.71 9.43 -2.71
N LYS A 255 -16.72 9.80 -1.91
CA LYS A 255 -16.94 11.19 -1.49
C LYS A 255 -15.73 11.76 -0.74
N GLN A 256 -15.17 10.98 0.18
CA GLN A 256 -13.95 11.36 0.91
C GLN A 256 -12.78 11.59 -0.06
N ALA A 257 -12.57 10.70 -1.03
CA ALA A 257 -11.51 10.84 -2.02
C ALA A 257 -11.70 12.11 -2.88
N ILE A 258 -12.91 12.38 -3.35
CA ILE A 258 -13.24 13.56 -4.16
C ILE A 258 -13.02 14.84 -3.37
N GLU A 259 -13.55 14.92 -2.15
CA GLU A 259 -13.41 16.10 -1.29
C GLU A 259 -11.94 16.40 -1.00
N LYS A 260 -11.16 15.36 -0.71
CA LYS A 260 -9.73 15.46 -0.46
C LYS A 260 -8.95 15.92 -1.71
N ALA A 261 -9.23 15.33 -2.87
CA ALA A 261 -8.61 15.72 -4.14
C ALA A 261 -8.85 17.20 -4.44
N LYS A 262 -10.10 17.67 -4.33
CA LYS A 262 -10.47 19.07 -4.52
C LYS A 262 -9.83 19.99 -3.48
N GLY A 263 -9.79 19.57 -2.22
CA GLY A 263 -9.14 20.30 -1.14
C GLY A 263 -7.65 20.56 -1.37
N PHE A 264 -6.97 19.66 -2.09
CA PHE A 264 -5.57 19.81 -2.50
C PHE A 264 -5.40 20.36 -3.93
N GLY A 265 -6.49 20.81 -4.57
CA GLY A 265 -6.45 21.51 -5.85
C GLY A 265 -6.29 20.61 -7.08
N PHE A 266 -6.57 19.31 -6.95
CA PHE A 266 -6.55 18.40 -8.10
C PHE A 266 -7.80 18.55 -8.98
N ASP A 267 -7.56 18.56 -10.29
CA ASP A 267 -8.59 18.39 -11.31
C ASP A 267 -8.77 16.91 -11.65
N LEU A 268 -9.95 16.39 -11.32
CA LEU A 268 -10.35 14.99 -11.53
C LEU A 268 -10.72 14.68 -12.99
N LYS A 269 -10.84 15.68 -13.87
CA LYS A 269 -11.16 15.44 -15.28
C LYS A 269 -10.09 14.59 -15.96
N GLY A 270 -10.49 13.44 -16.50
CA GLY A 270 -9.58 12.48 -17.13
C GLY A 270 -8.79 11.63 -16.13
N ALA A 271 -9.11 11.68 -14.84
CA ALA A 271 -8.60 10.71 -13.88
C ALA A 271 -9.35 9.37 -14.00
N VAL A 272 -8.82 8.36 -13.33
CA VAL A 272 -9.41 7.01 -13.24
C VAL A 272 -9.74 6.67 -11.80
N MET A 273 -10.64 5.70 -11.62
CA MET A 273 -11.06 5.21 -10.30
C MET A 273 -10.83 3.70 -10.18
N ALA A 274 -10.24 3.25 -9.08
CA ALA A 274 -10.15 1.84 -8.71
C ALA A 274 -10.95 1.55 -7.44
N SER A 275 -11.62 0.41 -7.40
CA SER A 275 -12.23 -0.14 -6.18
C SER A 275 -11.71 -1.55 -5.89
N ASP A 276 -11.45 -1.81 -4.62
CA ASP A 276 -11.04 -3.12 -4.10
C ASP A 276 -12.14 -4.20 -4.22
N ALA A 277 -13.40 -3.79 -4.38
CA ALA A 277 -14.57 -4.65 -4.42
C ALA A 277 -15.62 -4.19 -5.45
N PHE A 278 -16.51 -5.11 -5.86
CA PHE A 278 -17.46 -4.87 -6.96
C PHE A 278 -18.54 -3.85 -6.62
N PHE A 279 -18.97 -2.97 -7.54
CA PHE A 279 -20.05 -2.01 -7.27
C PHE A 279 -21.43 -2.69 -7.09
N PRO A 280 -22.15 -2.46 -5.98
CA PRO A 280 -23.44 -3.10 -5.76
C PRO A 280 -24.58 -2.36 -6.50
N PHE A 281 -24.36 -1.09 -6.82
CA PHE A 281 -25.27 -0.16 -7.49
C PHE A 281 -24.42 0.79 -8.37
N PRO A 282 -25.02 1.50 -9.35
CA PRO A 282 -24.27 2.41 -10.22
C PRO A 282 -23.80 3.70 -9.53
N ASP A 283 -24.28 4.01 -8.31
CA ASP A 283 -24.06 5.26 -7.59
C ASP A 283 -22.60 5.73 -7.52
N CYS A 284 -21.64 4.83 -7.25
CA CYS A 284 -20.23 5.17 -7.27
C CYS A 284 -19.75 5.63 -8.65
N VAL A 285 -20.18 4.95 -9.72
CA VAL A 285 -19.81 5.30 -11.09
C VAL A 285 -20.47 6.62 -11.49
N GLU A 286 -21.74 6.83 -11.11
CA GLU A 286 -22.44 8.09 -11.35
C GLU A 286 -21.78 9.29 -10.69
N ILE A 287 -21.34 9.14 -9.45
CA ILE A 287 -20.64 10.19 -8.71
C ILE A 287 -19.28 10.46 -9.36
N ALA A 288 -18.56 9.41 -9.76
CA ALA A 288 -17.26 9.53 -10.42
C ALA A 288 -17.35 10.26 -11.77
N ASP A 289 -18.34 9.92 -12.61
CA ASP A 289 -18.59 10.58 -13.90
C ASP A 289 -18.80 12.08 -13.76
N LYS A 290 -19.63 12.49 -12.78
CA LYS A 290 -19.93 13.90 -12.50
C LYS A 290 -18.70 14.72 -12.10
N GLU A 291 -17.67 14.06 -11.60
CA GLU A 291 -16.38 14.67 -11.27
C GLU A 291 -15.36 14.63 -12.42
N GLY A 292 -15.71 14.00 -13.55
CA GLY A 292 -14.89 13.91 -14.74
C GLY A 292 -13.96 12.69 -14.77
N ILE A 293 -14.20 11.67 -13.93
CA ILE A 293 -13.52 10.38 -14.05
C ILE A 293 -13.90 9.76 -15.40
N THR A 294 -12.92 9.19 -16.09
CA THR A 294 -13.11 8.67 -17.47
C THR A 294 -13.05 7.15 -17.58
N ALA A 295 -12.40 6.49 -16.62
CA ALA A 295 -12.31 5.05 -16.58
C ALA A 295 -12.37 4.49 -15.15
N VAL A 296 -12.90 3.27 -15.02
CA VAL A 296 -13.08 2.58 -13.74
C VAL A 296 -12.58 1.14 -13.82
N ILE A 297 -11.88 0.68 -12.78
CA ILE A 297 -11.47 -0.72 -12.57
C ILE A 297 -12.08 -1.27 -11.29
N GLN A 298 -12.64 -2.48 -11.39
CA GLN A 298 -13.25 -3.20 -10.26
C GLN A 298 -13.14 -4.72 -10.48
N PRO A 299 -13.31 -5.58 -9.46
CA PRO A 299 -13.29 -7.03 -9.67
C PRO A 299 -14.46 -7.58 -10.50
N GLY A 300 -15.64 -6.94 -10.45
CA GLY A 300 -16.89 -7.54 -10.91
C GLY A 300 -17.40 -8.64 -9.98
N GLY A 301 -18.56 -9.22 -10.32
CA GLY A 301 -19.24 -10.27 -9.56
C GLY A 301 -20.52 -9.80 -8.83
N SER A 302 -21.00 -8.59 -9.10
CA SER A 302 -22.29 -8.14 -8.60
C SER A 302 -23.42 -8.75 -9.43
N ILE A 303 -24.53 -9.13 -8.77
CA ILE A 303 -25.78 -9.48 -9.49
C ILE A 303 -26.28 -8.28 -10.31
N ARG A 304 -25.88 -7.06 -9.94
CA ARG A 304 -26.28 -5.80 -10.57
C ARG A 304 -25.14 -5.11 -11.34
N ASP A 305 -24.08 -5.83 -11.72
CA ASP A 305 -22.96 -5.24 -12.47
C ASP A 305 -23.44 -4.54 -13.76
N GLN A 306 -24.45 -5.11 -14.42
CA GLN A 306 -25.00 -4.57 -15.66
C GLN A 306 -25.50 -3.14 -15.50
N GLU A 307 -26.03 -2.73 -14.34
CA GLU A 307 -26.51 -1.36 -14.14
C GLU A 307 -25.37 -0.35 -14.15
N SER A 308 -24.20 -0.72 -13.59
CA SER A 308 -23.02 0.13 -13.61
C SER A 308 -22.38 0.18 -14.99
N ILE A 309 -22.39 -0.95 -15.72
CA ILE A 309 -21.91 -1.05 -17.11
C ILE A 309 -22.80 -0.20 -18.04
N ASP A 310 -24.11 -0.32 -17.92
CA ASP A 310 -25.08 0.43 -18.73
C ASP A 310 -24.93 1.95 -18.50
N TYR A 311 -24.70 2.36 -17.25
CA TYR A 311 -24.41 3.76 -16.94
C TYR A 311 -23.12 4.23 -17.63
N CYS A 312 -22.02 3.49 -17.49
CA CYS A 312 -20.77 3.82 -18.17
C CYS A 312 -20.94 3.95 -19.69
N ASP A 313 -21.67 3.01 -20.31
CA ASP A 313 -21.95 3.01 -21.74
C ASP A 313 -22.74 4.25 -22.19
N GLN A 314 -23.73 4.66 -21.41
CA GLN A 314 -24.54 5.85 -21.68
C GLN A 314 -23.73 7.16 -21.54
N HIS A 315 -22.70 7.15 -20.70
CA HIS A 315 -21.87 8.30 -20.37
C HIS A 315 -20.48 8.28 -21.02
N ASN A 316 -20.22 7.32 -21.92
CA ASN A 316 -18.93 7.15 -22.60
C ASN A 316 -17.74 7.02 -21.63
N MET A 317 -17.95 6.36 -20.49
CA MET A 317 -16.89 5.95 -19.57
C MET A 317 -16.42 4.54 -19.91
N ALA A 318 -15.13 4.28 -19.67
CA ALA A 318 -14.60 2.91 -19.77
C ALA A 318 -14.76 2.19 -18.42
N MET A 319 -15.16 0.92 -18.44
CA MET A 319 -15.09 0.03 -17.29
C MET A 319 -14.34 -1.25 -17.67
N VAL A 320 -13.38 -1.61 -16.83
CA VAL A 320 -12.68 -2.90 -16.90
C VAL A 320 -12.93 -3.71 -15.63
N VAL A 321 -12.99 -5.03 -15.79
CA VAL A 321 -13.06 -5.98 -14.67
C VAL A 321 -11.83 -6.87 -14.62
N THR A 322 -11.37 -7.19 -13.42
CA THR A 322 -10.20 -8.07 -13.19
C THR A 322 -10.58 -9.49 -12.78
N GLY A 323 -11.75 -9.69 -12.17
CA GLY A 323 -12.12 -10.95 -11.52
C GLY A 323 -11.44 -11.20 -10.16
N THR A 324 -10.51 -10.35 -9.74
CA THR A 324 -9.73 -10.51 -8.50
C THR A 324 -10.08 -9.41 -7.50
N ARG A 325 -10.59 -9.81 -6.32
CA ARG A 325 -10.95 -8.89 -5.23
C ARG A 325 -9.82 -8.78 -4.20
N HIS A 326 -9.35 -7.57 -3.92
CA HIS A 326 -8.29 -7.29 -2.95
C HIS A 326 -8.81 -6.69 -1.65
N PHE A 327 -9.66 -7.43 -0.92
CA PHE A 327 -10.21 -6.94 0.34
C PHE A 327 -9.16 -6.98 1.47
N LYS A 328 -9.02 -5.88 2.23
CA LYS A 328 -8.06 -5.74 3.32
C LYS A 328 -8.68 -5.09 4.57
N HIS A 329 -8.87 -5.88 5.63
CA HIS A 329 -9.15 -5.38 6.98
C HIS A 329 -7.94 -4.65 7.56
#